data_AF-A0A8T4R8Z2-F1
#
_entry.id   AF-A0A8T4R8Z2-F1
#
_cell.length_a   1.000
_cell.length_b   1.000
_cell.length_c   1.000
_cell.angle_alpha   90.00
_cell.angle_beta   90.00
_cell.angle_gamma   90.00
#
_symmetry.space_group_name_H-M   'P 1'
#
loop_
_entity.id
_entity.type
_entity.pdbx_description
1 polymer ?
#
loop_
_entity_poly.entity_id
_entity_poly.type
_entity_poly.pdbx_seq_one_letter_code
_entity_poly.pdbx_strand_id
1 'polypeptide(L)'
;MAKRDEKVEKLAYQFISELRPFCKKIKITGSIGRHEKKHVDIDIVLIPKDKKKLEEFMKTRGKFLQGGECESTWKVGEVQTELYYTIPEEWGAELLAYSSPKGSAIGLRVIAKKKGFHLTQHGLFKNGKRIAGRTEKEIYRALKRKYKKPENR
;
A
#
# COMPACT_ATOMS: atom_id res chain seq x y z
N MET A 1 1.49 -26.18 3.20
CA MET A 1 1.44 -24.72 3.49
C MET A 1 2.58 -23.98 2.81
N ALA A 2 3.86 -24.31 3.07
CA ALA A 2 5.02 -23.62 2.45
C ALA A 2 4.96 -23.46 0.91
N LYS A 3 4.51 -24.50 0.17
CA LYS A 3 4.37 -24.43 -1.30
C LYS A 3 3.35 -23.38 -1.80
N ARG A 4 2.36 -23.02 -0.97
CA ARG A 4 1.33 -22.03 -1.33
C ARG A 4 1.86 -20.61 -1.14
N ASP A 5 2.55 -20.36 -0.04
CA ASP A 5 3.13 -19.05 0.28
C ASP A 5 4.19 -18.65 -0.77
N GLU A 6 5.08 -19.57 -1.13
CA GLU A 6 6.09 -19.36 -2.18
C GLU A 6 5.46 -19.08 -3.56
N LYS A 7 4.33 -19.74 -3.86
CA LYS A 7 3.58 -19.50 -5.10
C LYS A 7 2.94 -18.11 -5.12
N VAL A 8 2.39 -17.66 -3.99
CA VAL A 8 1.80 -16.31 -3.86
C VAL A 8 2.87 -15.24 -3.99
N GLU A 9 4.01 -15.41 -3.32
CA GLU A 9 5.12 -14.45 -3.39
C GLU A 9 5.71 -14.38 -4.80
N LYS A 10 5.93 -15.53 -5.46
CA LYS A 10 6.38 -15.58 -6.86
C LYS A 10 5.39 -14.89 -7.80
N LEU A 11 4.09 -15.12 -7.60
CA LEU A 11 3.04 -14.45 -8.37
C LEU A 11 3.09 -12.93 -8.16
N ALA A 12 3.27 -12.46 -6.93
CA ALA A 12 3.37 -11.03 -6.63
C ALA A 12 4.55 -10.35 -7.35
N TYR A 13 5.73 -10.97 -7.36
CA TYR A 13 6.90 -10.44 -8.07
C TYR A 13 6.77 -10.51 -9.58
N GLN A 14 6.10 -11.52 -10.13
CA GLN A 14 5.76 -11.53 -11.55
C GLN A 14 4.83 -10.35 -11.87
N PHE A 15 3.78 -10.18 -11.05
CA PHE A 15 2.76 -9.18 -11.29
C PHE A 15 3.29 -7.75 -11.19
N ILE A 16 4.14 -7.46 -10.21
CA ILE A 16 4.74 -6.13 -10.09
C ILE A 16 5.55 -5.77 -11.34
N SER A 17 6.23 -6.75 -11.96
CA SER A 17 6.99 -6.54 -13.20
C SER A 17 6.06 -6.23 -14.37
N GLU A 18 4.95 -6.94 -14.48
CA GLU A 18 3.94 -6.74 -15.53
C GLU A 18 3.18 -5.42 -15.39
N LEU A 19 2.91 -4.97 -14.16
CA LEU A 19 2.21 -3.70 -13.89
C LEU A 19 3.11 -2.47 -13.99
N ARG A 20 4.44 -2.63 -13.82
CA ARG A 20 5.41 -1.53 -13.80
C ARG A 20 5.32 -0.57 -15.01
N PRO A 21 5.09 -1.02 -16.26
CA PRO A 21 4.94 -0.13 -17.40
C PRO A 21 3.77 0.87 -17.27
N PHE A 22 2.71 0.49 -16.57
CA PHE A 22 1.49 1.29 -16.37
C PHE A 22 1.59 2.25 -15.18
N CYS A 23 2.65 2.17 -14.38
CA CYS A 23 2.76 2.89 -13.11
C CYS A 23 3.94 3.88 -13.12
N LYS A 24 3.73 5.08 -12.57
CA LYS A 24 4.82 6.01 -12.23
C LYS A 24 5.64 5.46 -11.06
N LYS A 25 4.97 4.79 -10.12
CA LYS A 25 5.56 4.14 -8.97
C LYS A 25 4.69 2.95 -8.54
N ILE A 26 5.31 1.90 -8.02
CA ILE A 26 4.62 0.68 -7.60
C ILE A 26 5.44 0.01 -6.48
N LYS A 27 4.76 -0.55 -5.49
CA LYS A 27 5.40 -1.29 -4.40
C LYS A 27 4.44 -2.34 -3.84
N ILE A 28 4.95 -3.56 -3.66
CA ILE A 28 4.25 -4.59 -2.86
C ILE A 28 4.29 -4.17 -1.38
N THR A 29 3.13 -4.23 -0.74
CA THR A 29 2.92 -3.93 0.68
C THR A 29 2.38 -5.16 1.40
N GLY A 30 1.61 -5.01 2.48
CA GLY A 30 1.00 -6.16 3.12
C GLY A 30 1.99 -7.10 3.79
N SER A 31 1.57 -8.36 3.94
CA SER A 31 2.38 -9.43 4.55
C SER A 31 3.66 -9.72 3.75
N ILE A 32 3.59 -9.69 2.42
CA ILE A 32 4.73 -9.89 1.50
C ILE A 32 5.76 -8.76 1.68
N GLY A 33 5.30 -7.50 1.66
CA GLY A 33 6.17 -6.35 1.85
C GLY A 33 6.79 -6.23 3.26
N ARG A 34 6.32 -7.03 4.23
CA ARG A 34 6.88 -7.15 5.59
C ARG A 34 7.73 -8.40 5.79
N HIS A 35 7.87 -9.27 4.79
CA HIS A 35 8.57 -10.55 4.89
C HIS A 35 7.98 -11.50 5.94
N GLU A 36 6.64 -11.51 6.08
CA GLU A 36 5.97 -12.50 6.94
C GLU A 36 6.02 -13.91 6.32
N LYS A 37 5.86 -14.95 7.13
CA LYS A 37 5.97 -16.35 6.64
C LYS A 37 4.72 -16.86 5.90
N LYS A 38 3.58 -16.19 6.04
CA LYS A 38 2.28 -16.65 5.51
C LYS A 38 1.65 -15.54 4.68
N HIS A 39 1.32 -15.86 3.44
CA HIS A 39 0.74 -14.92 2.48
C HIS A 39 -0.59 -15.45 1.98
N VAL A 40 -1.65 -14.67 2.18
CA VAL A 40 -3.01 -15.04 1.78
C VAL A 40 -3.43 -14.30 0.52
N ASP A 41 -3.00 -13.05 0.42
CA ASP A 41 -3.32 -12.05 -0.59
C ASP A 41 -2.06 -11.30 -1.04
N ILE A 42 -2.24 -10.46 -2.06
CA ILE A 42 -1.21 -9.58 -2.61
C ILE A 42 -1.71 -8.14 -2.49
N ASP A 43 -1.03 -7.34 -1.68
CA ASP A 43 -1.31 -5.91 -1.53
C ASP A 43 -0.29 -5.08 -2.33
N ILE A 44 -0.75 -4.16 -3.18
CA ILE A 44 0.12 -3.30 -3.99
C ILE A 44 -0.35 -1.86 -3.89
N VAL A 45 0.56 -0.97 -3.48
CA VAL A 45 0.36 0.48 -3.58
C VAL A 45 1.03 1.00 -4.85
N LEU A 46 0.31 1.76 -5.66
CA LEU A 46 0.81 2.26 -6.94
C LEU A 46 0.29 3.66 -7.30
N ILE A 47 1.07 4.37 -8.11
CA ILE A 47 0.69 5.62 -8.76
C ILE A 47 0.51 5.29 -10.24
N PRO A 48 -0.73 5.26 -10.77
CA PRO A 48 -0.96 4.91 -12.16
C PRO A 48 -0.48 6.05 -13.08
N LYS A 49 0.06 5.70 -14.26
CA LYS A 49 0.25 6.66 -15.37
C LYS A 49 -1.10 6.92 -16.04
N ASP A 50 -1.84 5.86 -16.25
CA ASP A 50 -3.18 5.82 -16.83
C ASP A 50 -3.95 4.69 -16.13
N LYS A 51 -4.90 5.07 -15.27
CA LYS A 51 -5.67 4.12 -14.47
C LYS A 51 -6.53 3.21 -15.35
N LYS A 52 -7.12 3.75 -16.42
CA LYS A 52 -8.00 2.99 -17.30
C LYS A 52 -7.23 1.87 -18.01
N LYS A 53 -6.05 2.19 -18.56
CA LYS A 53 -5.18 1.19 -19.20
C LYS A 53 -4.68 0.13 -18.24
N LEU A 54 -4.36 0.52 -17.00
CA LEU A 54 -3.98 -0.43 -15.94
C LEU A 54 -5.14 -1.40 -15.66
N GLU A 55 -6.36 -0.90 -15.48
CA GLU A 55 -7.54 -1.74 -15.22
C GLU A 55 -7.94 -2.61 -16.42
N GLU A 56 -7.79 -2.11 -17.65
CA GLU A 56 -7.95 -2.91 -18.87
C GLU A 56 -6.92 -4.06 -18.93
N PHE A 57 -5.67 -3.80 -18.59
CA PHE A 57 -4.66 -4.84 -18.45
C PHE A 57 -5.03 -5.85 -17.37
N MET A 58 -5.49 -5.39 -16.20
CA MET A 58 -5.92 -6.27 -15.10
C MET A 58 -7.03 -7.23 -15.49
N LYS A 59 -7.97 -6.82 -16.35
CA LYS A 59 -9.04 -7.69 -16.89
C LYS A 59 -8.49 -8.86 -17.69
N THR A 60 -7.29 -8.75 -18.27
CA THR A 60 -6.63 -9.86 -18.98
C THR A 60 -5.96 -10.86 -18.03
N ARG A 61 -5.77 -10.50 -16.76
CA ARG A 61 -5.02 -11.28 -15.77
C ARG A 61 -5.89 -11.91 -14.70
N GLY A 62 -7.04 -11.32 -14.41
CA GLY A 62 -7.92 -11.80 -13.35
C GLY A 62 -9.34 -11.27 -13.43
N LYS A 63 -10.19 -11.83 -12.57
CA LYS A 63 -11.59 -11.41 -12.43
C LYS A 63 -11.68 -10.22 -11.49
N PHE A 64 -12.32 -9.14 -11.92
CA PHE A 64 -12.66 -8.02 -11.05
C PHE A 64 -13.66 -8.47 -9.97
N LEU A 65 -13.41 -8.11 -8.71
CA LEU A 65 -14.31 -8.41 -7.59
C LEU A 65 -15.07 -7.17 -7.14
N GLN A 66 -14.34 -6.10 -6.82
CA GLN A 66 -14.87 -4.83 -6.33
C GLN A 66 -13.82 -3.71 -6.49
N GLY A 67 -14.23 -2.45 -6.35
CA GLY A 67 -13.32 -1.32 -6.42
C GLY A 67 -14.01 0.01 -6.74
N GLY A 68 -13.22 1.08 -6.76
CA GLY A 68 -13.67 2.44 -7.02
C GLY A 68 -12.51 3.34 -7.42
N GLU A 69 -12.57 4.62 -7.04
CA GLU A 69 -11.58 5.62 -7.43
C GLU A 69 -10.18 5.34 -6.87
N CYS A 70 -10.09 4.95 -5.60
CA CYS A 70 -8.83 4.80 -4.87
C CYS A 70 -8.31 3.37 -4.78
N GLU A 71 -9.13 2.35 -5.11
CA GLU A 71 -8.72 0.96 -4.95
C GLU A 71 -9.46 0.01 -5.91
N SER A 72 -8.88 -1.17 -6.13
CA SER A 72 -9.58 -2.28 -6.77
C SER A 72 -9.07 -3.63 -6.27
N THR A 73 -9.98 -4.59 -6.21
CA THR A 73 -9.71 -5.97 -5.80
C THR A 73 -9.97 -6.92 -6.96
N TRP A 74 -9.00 -7.80 -7.21
CA TRP A 74 -9.02 -8.76 -8.30
C TRP A 74 -8.74 -10.17 -7.81
N LYS A 75 -9.29 -11.16 -8.50
CA LYS A 75 -8.92 -12.56 -8.34
C LYS A 75 -8.00 -12.96 -9.49
N VAL A 76 -6.70 -13.08 -9.22
CA VAL A 76 -5.68 -13.50 -10.18
C VAL A 76 -5.36 -14.96 -9.92
N GLY A 77 -5.88 -15.85 -10.77
CA GLY A 77 -5.93 -17.28 -10.47
C GLY A 77 -6.74 -17.55 -9.20
N GLU A 78 -6.11 -18.11 -8.17
CA GLU A 78 -6.74 -18.35 -6.87
C GLU A 78 -6.45 -17.26 -5.82
N VAL A 79 -5.60 -16.29 -6.16
CA VAL A 79 -5.06 -15.30 -5.21
C VAL A 79 -5.83 -13.99 -5.31
N GLN A 80 -6.23 -13.44 -4.17
CA GLN A 80 -6.80 -12.09 -4.10
C GLN A 80 -5.68 -11.07 -4.21
N THR A 81 -5.83 -10.08 -5.08
CA THR A 81 -4.86 -9.01 -5.31
C THR A 81 -5.55 -7.66 -5.18
N GLU A 82 -5.06 -6.84 -4.26
CA GLU A 82 -5.55 -5.50 -3.99
C GLU A 82 -4.58 -4.47 -4.56
N LEU A 83 -5.11 -3.56 -5.36
CA LEU A 83 -4.39 -2.42 -5.90
C LEU A 83 -4.91 -1.14 -5.24
N TYR A 84 -4.03 -0.43 -4.55
CA TYR A 84 -4.32 0.87 -3.94
C TYR A 84 -3.70 1.97 -4.80
N TYR A 85 -4.55 2.85 -5.30
CA TYR A 85 -4.21 3.93 -6.22
C TYR A 85 -3.96 5.21 -5.44
N THR A 86 -2.81 5.84 -5.67
CA THR A 86 -2.43 7.06 -4.96
C THR A 86 -1.72 8.06 -5.87
N ILE A 87 -1.38 9.21 -5.30
CA ILE A 87 -0.66 10.30 -5.96
C ILE A 87 0.70 10.55 -5.27
N PRO A 88 1.65 11.26 -5.91
CA PRO A 88 3.00 11.48 -5.35
C PRO A 88 3.00 12.09 -3.96
N GLU A 89 2.06 12.98 -3.66
CA GLU A 89 1.93 13.69 -2.39
C GLU A 89 1.47 12.80 -1.23
N GLU A 90 0.84 11.67 -1.54
CA GLU A 90 0.20 10.75 -0.59
C GLU A 90 0.97 9.44 -0.46
N TRP A 91 1.89 9.18 -1.39
CA TRP A 91 2.67 7.94 -1.49
C TRP A 91 3.18 7.39 -0.14
N GLY A 92 3.79 8.23 0.69
CA GLY A 92 4.33 7.82 1.98
C GLY A 92 3.26 7.49 3.02
N ALA A 93 2.12 8.16 2.99
CA ALA A 93 1.01 7.89 3.88
C ALA A 93 0.24 6.63 3.46
N GLU A 94 0.06 6.42 2.16
CA GLU A 94 -0.55 5.21 1.60
C GLU A 94 0.32 3.98 1.93
N LEU A 95 1.64 4.07 1.70
CA LEU A 95 2.57 3.02 2.13
C LEU A 95 2.47 2.74 3.63
N LEU A 96 2.35 3.76 4.46
CA LEU A 96 2.24 3.59 5.91
C LEU A 96 0.93 2.89 6.30
N ALA A 97 -0.17 3.18 5.59
CA ALA A 97 -1.47 2.56 5.82
C ALA A 97 -1.45 1.05 5.52
N TYR A 98 -0.86 0.65 4.38
CA TYR A 98 -0.92 -0.73 3.88
C TYR A 98 0.33 -1.57 4.15
N SER A 99 1.41 -0.99 4.67
CA SER A 99 2.64 -1.72 5.07
C SER A 99 2.75 -1.96 6.59
N SER A 100 1.62 -1.85 7.31
CA SER A 100 1.57 -1.91 8.76
C SER A 100 0.79 -3.15 9.21
N PRO A 101 1.31 -4.00 10.12
CA PRO A 101 0.50 -5.03 10.75
C PRO A 101 -0.73 -4.42 11.41
N LYS A 102 -1.85 -5.16 11.47
CA LYS A 102 -3.09 -4.71 12.12
C LYS A 102 -2.77 -4.12 13.50
N GLY A 103 -3.11 -2.85 13.72
CA GLY A 103 -2.92 -2.15 15.00
C GLY A 103 -1.69 -1.22 15.08
N SER A 104 -0.62 -1.45 14.32
CA SER A 104 0.59 -0.60 14.40
C SER A 104 0.34 0.84 13.90
N ALA A 105 -0.52 1.00 12.88
CA ALA A 105 -0.98 2.30 12.41
C ALA A 105 -1.81 3.06 13.46
N ILE A 106 -2.48 2.35 14.38
CA ILE A 106 -3.29 2.97 15.46
C ILE A 106 -2.38 3.78 16.38
N GLY A 107 -1.20 3.24 16.74
CA GLY A 107 -0.24 3.94 17.61
C GLY A 107 0.21 5.28 17.03
N LEU A 108 0.52 5.35 15.74
CA LEU A 108 0.90 6.61 15.08
C LEU A 108 -0.26 7.60 15.00
N ARG A 109 -1.49 7.12 14.76
CA ARG A 109 -2.71 7.97 14.78
C ARG A 109 -2.97 8.56 16.17
N VAL A 110 -2.77 7.78 17.23
CA VAL A 110 -2.88 8.28 18.62
C VAL A 110 -1.83 9.36 18.90
N ILE A 111 -0.58 9.15 18.48
CA ILE A 111 0.50 10.15 18.63
C ILE A 111 0.18 11.42 17.83
N ALA A 112 -0.33 11.29 16.60
CA ALA A 112 -0.76 12.41 15.78
C ALA A 112 -1.85 13.22 16.48
N LYS A 113 -2.89 12.55 16.98
CA LYS A 113 -4.01 13.19 17.69
C LYS A 113 -3.52 13.96 18.92
N LYS A 114 -2.62 13.39 19.73
CA LYS A 114 -2.00 14.07 20.89
C LYS A 114 -1.22 15.34 20.52
N LYS A 115 -0.81 15.49 19.27
CA LYS A 115 -0.10 16.67 18.74
C LYS A 115 -1.02 17.65 18.00
N GLY A 116 -2.33 17.41 18.01
CA GLY A 116 -3.29 18.19 17.22
C GLY A 116 -3.19 17.93 15.72
N PHE A 117 -2.64 16.77 15.32
CA PHE A 117 -2.55 16.35 13.93
C PHE A 117 -3.57 15.26 13.62
N HIS A 118 -3.90 15.13 12.34
CA HIS A 118 -4.77 14.07 11.83
C HIS A 118 -4.00 13.24 10.79
N LEU A 119 -3.77 11.95 11.09
CA LEU A 119 -3.05 11.04 10.19
C LEU A 119 -4.06 10.14 9.46
N THR A 120 -4.07 10.20 8.13
CA THR A 120 -4.90 9.39 7.23
C THR A 120 -4.02 8.68 6.20
N GLN A 121 -4.62 7.90 5.30
CA GLN A 121 -3.92 7.32 4.15
C GLN A 121 -3.45 8.40 3.15
N HIS A 122 -4.10 9.57 3.14
CA HIS A 122 -3.77 10.71 2.28
C HIS A 122 -2.71 11.66 2.87
N GLY A 123 -2.19 11.40 4.08
CA GLY A 123 -1.19 12.26 4.70
C GLY A 123 -1.37 12.52 6.18
N LEU A 124 -0.48 13.33 6.72
CA LEU A 124 -0.57 13.93 8.04
C LEU A 124 -1.01 15.39 7.88
N PHE A 125 -2.03 15.79 8.61
CA PHE A 125 -2.68 17.10 8.49
C PHE A 125 -2.63 17.87 9.81
N LYS A 126 -2.56 19.20 9.72
CA LYS A 126 -2.75 20.14 10.83
C LYS A 126 -3.67 21.26 10.34
N ASN A 127 -4.78 21.50 11.04
CA ASN A 127 -5.75 22.54 10.67
C ASN A 127 -6.20 22.46 9.20
N GLY A 128 -6.51 21.24 8.73
CA GLY A 128 -6.92 20.98 7.34
C GLY A 128 -5.80 21.01 6.30
N LYS A 129 -4.58 21.45 6.65
CA LYS A 129 -3.44 21.50 5.72
C LYS A 129 -2.55 20.28 5.86
N ARG A 130 -2.19 19.65 4.74
CA ARG A 130 -1.24 18.53 4.71
C ARG A 130 0.16 19.03 5.07
N ILE A 131 0.77 18.43 6.08
CA ILE A 131 2.11 18.76 6.59
C ILE A 131 3.15 17.66 6.35
N ALA A 132 2.71 16.45 6.01
CA ALA A 132 3.57 15.36 5.56
C ALA A 132 2.75 14.33 4.76
N GLY A 133 3.38 13.59 3.85
CA GLY A 133 2.68 12.55 3.10
C GLY A 133 3.49 11.91 1.98
N ARG A 134 4.51 12.58 1.46
CA ARG A 134 5.30 12.10 0.31
C ARG A 134 6.16 10.89 0.67
N THR A 135 6.63 10.82 1.92
CA THR A 135 7.42 9.70 2.43
C THR A 135 7.02 9.32 3.84
N GLU A 136 7.14 8.04 4.19
CA GLU A 136 6.92 7.59 5.56
C GLU A 136 7.85 8.33 6.54
N LYS A 137 9.11 8.55 6.16
CA LYS A 137 10.10 9.28 6.98
C LYS A 137 9.64 10.69 7.34
N GLU A 138 8.99 11.39 6.41
CA GLU A 138 8.43 12.73 6.65
C GLU A 138 7.36 12.70 7.75
N ILE A 139 6.46 11.71 7.70
CA ILE A 139 5.40 11.51 8.70
C ILE A 139 6.01 11.19 10.07
N TYR A 140 6.95 10.24 10.14
CA TYR A 140 7.63 9.89 11.38
C TYR A 140 8.35 11.10 11.99
N ARG A 141 9.04 11.90 11.18
CA ARG A 141 9.72 13.14 11.60
C ARG A 141 8.73 14.16 12.16
N ALA A 142 7.63 14.41 11.46
CA ALA A 142 6.58 15.33 11.94
C ALA A 142 5.98 14.87 13.28
N LEU A 143 5.87 13.56 13.49
CA LEU A 143 5.44 12.95 14.75
C LEU A 143 6.54 12.88 15.82
N LYS A 144 7.76 13.40 15.57
CA LYS A 144 8.92 13.28 16.45
C LYS A 144 9.20 11.82 16.86
N ARG A 145 9.16 10.89 15.88
CA ARG A 145 9.43 9.46 16.07
C ARG A 145 10.56 9.02 15.14
N LYS A 146 11.33 8.02 15.60
CA LYS A 146 12.32 7.34 14.74
C LYS A 146 11.58 6.48 13.72
N TYR A 147 11.97 6.59 12.45
CA TYR A 147 11.42 5.76 11.37
C TYR A 147 11.61 4.28 11.67
N LYS A 148 10.54 3.49 11.48
CA LYS A 148 10.57 2.03 11.51
C LYS A 148 10.30 1.51 10.10
N LYS A 149 11.20 0.67 9.59
CA LYS A 149 10.97 -0.06 8.34
C LYS A 149 9.77 -1.02 8.51
N PRO A 150 9.02 -1.34 7.44
CA PRO A 150 7.83 -2.21 7.50
C PRO A 150 8.01 -3.49 8.31
N GLU A 151 9.13 -4.19 8.13
CA GLU A 151 9.48 -5.44 8.82
C GLU A 151 9.73 -5.31 10.33
N ASN A 152 9.79 -4.07 10.86
CA ASN A 152 10.06 -3.76 12.27
C ASN A 152 8.91 -2.99 12.96
N ARG A 153 7.71 -2.95 12.36
CA ARG A 153 6.60 -2.12 12.83
C ARG A 153 5.81 -2.72 13.98
#